data_AF-A0A5R9ACF2-F1
#
_entry.id   AF-A0A5R9ACF2-F1
#
_cell.length_a   1.000
_cell.length_b   1.000
_cell.length_c   1.000
_cell.angle_alpha   90.00
_cell.angle_beta   90.00
_cell.angle_gamma   90.00
#
_symmetry.space_group_name_H-M   'P 1'
#
loop_
_entity.id
_entity.type
_entity.pdbx_description
1 polymer ?
#
loop_
_entity_poly.entity_id
_entity_poly.type
_entity_poly.pdbx_seq_one_letter_code
_entity_poly.pdbx_strand_id
1 'polypeptide(L)'
;MLALETPAWPRQVLGDDPQVLAEVLKEDVNLAVWQRTLYPEISSFAGWLGTQALDLAQSLEVVDERVELGDLLRQYAMLDGCTLFRSDLQWLAEAFACLTGAQRIGLRLRSLDKAMCPRFHVDHVPLRLVTTYSGPASQWLEEWAMARARLGDAAAEPVSRAEIREMAAGDVGLFKGEKWSGNLGAGIVHRSPLPAPGERRLLLTLDWLG
;
A
#
# COMPACT_ATOMS: atom_id res chain seq x y z
N MET A 1 -24.37 -34.86 -2.91
CA MET A 1 -23.18 -34.67 -3.76
C MET A 1 -22.84 -33.19 -3.67
N LEU A 2 -22.03 -32.81 -2.67
CA LEU A 2 -21.54 -31.42 -2.56
C LEU A 2 -20.57 -31.22 -3.71
N ALA A 3 -20.89 -30.30 -4.62
CA ALA A 3 -19.92 -29.82 -5.58
C ALA A 3 -18.73 -29.27 -4.76
N LEU A 4 -17.54 -29.82 -4.98
CA LEU A 4 -16.31 -29.21 -4.52
C LEU A 4 -16.18 -27.91 -5.34
N GLU A 5 -16.74 -26.82 -4.82
CA GLU A 5 -16.41 -25.49 -5.34
C GLU A 5 -14.89 -25.38 -5.22
N THR A 6 -14.24 -25.32 -6.38
CA THR A 6 -12.81 -25.10 -6.42
C THR A 6 -12.59 -23.71 -5.83
N PRO A 7 -11.73 -23.53 -4.80
CA PRO A 7 -11.53 -22.20 -4.24
C PRO A 7 -11.13 -21.27 -5.38
N ALA A 8 -11.91 -20.22 -5.59
CA ALA A 8 -11.59 -19.22 -6.59
C ALA A 8 -10.21 -18.64 -6.23
N TRP A 9 -9.28 -18.65 -7.18
CA TRP A 9 -7.99 -18.00 -6.98
C TRP A 9 -8.21 -16.52 -6.70
N PRO A 10 -7.49 -15.94 -5.74
CA PRO A 10 -7.65 -14.53 -5.45
C PRO A 10 -7.22 -13.70 -6.65
N ARG A 11 -8.04 -12.70 -6.98
CA ARG A 11 -7.82 -11.76 -8.08
C ARG A 11 -7.42 -10.39 -7.56
N GLN A 12 -6.86 -9.60 -8.46
CA GLN A 12 -6.44 -8.21 -8.24
C GLN A 12 -7.31 -7.30 -9.11
N VAL A 13 -7.71 -6.15 -8.58
CA VAL A 13 -8.58 -5.19 -9.27
C VAL A 13 -7.89 -3.84 -9.34
N LEU A 14 -7.91 -3.24 -10.52
CA LEU A 14 -7.32 -1.94 -10.80
C LEU A 14 -8.39 -1.03 -11.42
N GLY A 15 -8.39 0.24 -11.06
CA GLY A 15 -9.34 1.23 -11.58
C GLY A 15 -8.88 2.65 -11.33
N ASP A 16 -9.43 3.61 -12.06
CA ASP A 16 -9.09 5.04 -12.00
C ASP A 16 -9.97 5.85 -11.03
N ASP A 17 -11.05 5.24 -10.52
CA ASP A 17 -11.94 5.80 -9.50
C ASP A 17 -11.62 5.22 -8.10
N PRO A 18 -11.57 6.05 -7.04
CA PRO A 18 -11.29 5.58 -5.68
C PRO A 18 -12.27 4.52 -5.15
N GLN A 19 -13.48 4.41 -5.71
CA GLN A 19 -14.44 3.36 -5.36
C GLN A 19 -13.90 1.95 -5.61
N VAL A 20 -12.91 1.78 -6.50
CA VAL A 20 -12.25 0.48 -6.72
C VAL A 20 -11.65 -0.09 -5.44
N LEU A 21 -11.25 0.76 -4.48
CA LEU A 21 -10.70 0.33 -3.21
C LEU A 21 -11.69 -0.53 -2.39
N ALA A 22 -12.99 -0.32 -2.56
CA ALA A 22 -14.02 -1.12 -1.89
C ALA A 22 -14.08 -2.57 -2.40
N GLU A 23 -13.55 -2.85 -3.59
CA GLU A 23 -13.48 -4.21 -4.14
C GLU A 23 -12.69 -5.15 -3.23
N VAL A 24 -11.75 -4.63 -2.44
CA VAL A 24 -10.98 -5.45 -1.49
C VAL A 24 -11.85 -6.12 -0.43
N LEU A 25 -13.08 -5.65 -0.20
CA LEU A 25 -14.01 -6.30 0.74
C LEU A 25 -14.58 -7.62 0.20
N LYS A 26 -14.52 -7.86 -1.12
CA LYS A 26 -14.96 -9.12 -1.72
C LYS A 26 -13.99 -10.24 -1.35
N GLU A 27 -14.52 -11.43 -1.10
CA GLU A 27 -13.75 -12.59 -0.64
C GLU A 27 -12.65 -12.99 -1.64
N ASP A 28 -12.94 -12.85 -2.93
CA ASP A 28 -12.04 -13.24 -4.02
C ASP A 28 -11.00 -12.15 -4.39
N VAL A 29 -11.01 -10.98 -3.76
CA VAL A 29 -10.07 -9.89 -4.06
C VAL A 29 -9.01 -9.77 -2.97
N ASN A 30 -7.73 -9.93 -3.30
CA ASN A 30 -6.63 -9.74 -2.35
C ASN A 30 -5.83 -8.43 -2.55
N LEU A 31 -6.07 -7.74 -3.67
CA LEU A 31 -5.50 -6.43 -3.96
C LEU A 31 -6.53 -5.58 -4.72
N ALA A 32 -6.76 -4.37 -4.24
CA ALA A 32 -7.45 -3.33 -5.00
C ALA A 32 -6.50 -2.14 -5.16
N VAL A 33 -6.34 -1.63 -6.39
CA VAL A 33 -5.46 -0.50 -6.71
C VAL A 33 -6.26 0.62 -7.37
N TRP A 34 -6.27 1.78 -6.73
CA TRP A 34 -6.69 3.03 -7.33
C TRP A 34 -5.51 3.67 -8.06
N GLN A 35 -5.62 3.69 -9.39
CA GLN A 35 -4.66 4.27 -10.31
C GLN A 35 -4.97 5.76 -10.47
N ARG A 36 -4.20 6.61 -9.80
CA ARG A 36 -4.47 8.04 -9.74
C ARG A 36 -3.31 8.85 -10.27
N THR A 37 -3.63 10.02 -10.81
CA THR A 37 -2.62 11.04 -11.10
C THR A 37 -2.55 12.02 -9.94
N LEU A 38 -1.38 12.16 -9.33
CA LEU A 38 -1.15 13.15 -8.29
C LEU A 38 -1.12 14.56 -8.90
N TYR A 39 -1.66 15.54 -8.17
CA TYR A 39 -1.47 16.95 -8.51
C TYR A 39 0.03 17.30 -8.55
N PRO A 40 0.48 18.17 -9.46
CA PRO A 40 1.89 18.54 -9.60
C PRO A 40 2.52 19.00 -8.28
N GLU A 41 1.79 19.77 -7.47
CA GLU A 41 2.23 20.30 -6.18
C GLU A 41 2.50 19.18 -5.16
N ILE A 42 1.64 18.15 -5.14
CA ILE A 42 1.81 16.97 -4.29
C ILE A 42 3.03 16.18 -4.76
N SER A 43 3.15 15.95 -6.07
CA SER A 43 4.27 15.22 -6.66
C SER A 43 5.61 15.92 -6.40
N SER A 44 5.68 17.25 -6.58
CA SER A 44 6.88 18.04 -6.33
C SER A 44 7.26 18.03 -4.85
N PHE A 45 6.30 18.25 -3.95
CA PHE A 45 6.55 18.21 -2.51
C PHE A 45 6.99 16.81 -2.06
N ALA A 46 6.33 15.75 -2.54
CA ALA A 46 6.70 14.37 -2.25
C ALA A 46 8.07 13.96 -2.80
N GLY A 47 8.42 14.46 -3.99
CA GLY A 47 9.74 14.29 -4.58
C GLY A 47 10.82 14.90 -3.69
N TRP A 48 10.62 16.16 -3.28
CA TRP A 48 11.53 16.83 -2.34
C TRP A 48 11.58 16.12 -0.98
N LEU A 49 10.43 15.80 -0.38
CA LEU A 49 10.34 15.16 0.93
C LEU A 49 11.01 13.77 0.91
N GLY A 50 10.91 13.04 -0.19
CA GLY A 50 11.61 11.77 -0.42
C GLY A 50 13.14 11.89 -0.40
N THR A 51 13.71 13.07 -0.64
CA THR A 51 15.17 13.28 -0.52
C THR A 51 15.63 13.44 0.93
N GLN A 52 14.73 13.76 1.85
CA GLN A 52 15.04 13.99 3.25
C GLN A 52 15.23 12.65 4.00
N ALA A 53 15.97 12.67 5.12
CA ALA A 53 15.97 11.54 6.04
C ALA A 53 14.66 11.58 6.84
N LEU A 54 13.68 10.78 6.41
CA LEU A 54 12.34 10.77 6.97
C LEU A 54 11.95 9.38 7.45
N ASP A 55 11.63 9.26 8.73
CA ASP A 55 10.96 8.08 9.31
C ASP A 55 9.93 8.57 10.33
N LEU A 56 8.69 8.75 9.86
CA LEU A 56 7.58 9.22 10.69
C LEU A 56 6.62 8.06 10.94
N ALA A 57 6.27 7.86 12.20
CA ALA A 57 5.24 6.93 12.63
C ALA A 57 4.30 7.62 13.62
N GLN A 58 2.99 7.48 13.41
CA GLN A 58 1.96 8.11 14.23
C GLN A 58 0.76 7.18 14.38
N SER A 59 0.19 7.12 15.59
CA SER A 59 -1.13 6.55 15.81
C SER A 59 -2.17 7.65 15.65
N LEU A 60 -3.14 7.44 14.77
CA LEU A 60 -4.21 8.35 14.47
C LEU A 60 -5.49 7.80 15.11
N GLU A 61 -6.14 8.61 15.93
CA GLU A 61 -7.48 8.33 16.44
C GLU A 61 -8.51 8.76 15.40
N VAL A 62 -9.55 7.94 15.22
CA VAL A 62 -10.65 8.21 14.28
C VAL A 62 -11.90 8.55 15.08
N VAL A 63 -12.49 9.71 14.82
CA VAL A 63 -13.74 10.16 15.44
C VAL A 63 -14.70 10.56 14.34
N ASP A 64 -15.88 9.93 14.28
CA ASP A 64 -16.89 10.17 13.23
C ASP A 64 -16.31 10.13 11.80
N GLU A 65 -15.47 9.12 11.53
CA GLU A 65 -14.75 8.92 10.25
C GLU A 65 -13.75 10.02 9.88
N ARG A 66 -13.46 10.95 10.80
CA ARG A 66 -12.47 12.02 10.63
C ARG A 66 -11.17 11.69 11.33
N VAL A 67 -10.08 12.19 10.74
CA VAL A 67 -8.73 12.00 11.26
C VAL A 67 -7.99 13.32 11.34
N GLU A 68 -7.41 13.60 12.50
CA GLU A 68 -6.54 14.77 12.70
C GLU A 68 -5.07 14.35 12.65
N LEU A 69 -4.32 14.90 11.69
CA LEU A 69 -2.89 14.60 11.54
C LEU A 69 -2.01 15.28 12.59
N GLY A 70 -2.53 16.27 13.33
CA GLY A 70 -1.80 16.99 14.37
C GLY A 70 -0.52 17.67 13.85
N ASP A 71 0.62 17.31 14.44
CA ASP A 71 1.93 17.91 14.14
C ASP A 71 2.64 17.27 12.94
N LEU A 72 2.04 16.27 12.29
CA LEU A 72 2.65 15.58 11.15
C LEU A 72 3.06 16.59 10.07
N LEU A 73 4.35 16.61 9.73
CA LEU A 73 4.96 17.53 8.76
C LEU A 73 4.81 19.03 9.08
N ARG A 74 4.49 19.42 10.32
CA ARG A 74 4.37 20.84 10.72
C ARG A 74 5.63 21.65 10.44
N GLN A 75 6.81 21.04 10.59
CA GLN A 75 8.11 21.66 10.30
C GLN A 75 8.28 22.08 8.82
N TYR A 76 7.45 21.54 7.93
CA TYR A 76 7.45 21.83 6.50
C TYR A 76 6.25 22.68 6.07
N ALA A 77 5.45 23.20 7.00
CA ALA A 77 4.17 23.86 6.69
C ALA A 77 4.31 25.10 5.78
N MET A 78 5.49 25.74 5.77
CA MET A 78 5.77 26.91 4.93
C MET A 78 6.29 26.54 3.52
N LEU A 79 6.49 25.25 3.23
CA LEU A 79 6.93 24.80 1.91
C LEU A 79 5.73 24.59 0.99
N ASP A 80 5.89 25.00 -0.27
CA ASP A 80 4.88 24.81 -1.31
C ASP A 80 4.50 23.32 -1.44
N GLY A 81 3.20 23.06 -1.57
CA GLY A 81 2.64 21.72 -1.69
C GLY A 81 2.47 20.96 -0.36
N CYS A 82 3.06 21.40 0.76
CA CYS A 82 2.93 20.72 2.05
C CYS A 82 1.46 20.60 2.51
N THR A 83 0.68 21.67 2.40
CA THR A 83 -0.74 21.68 2.77
C THR A 83 -1.53 20.66 1.94
N LEU A 84 -1.35 20.65 0.62
CA LEU A 84 -2.03 19.70 -0.27
C LEU A 84 -1.61 18.26 0.00
N PHE A 85 -0.32 18.02 0.25
CA PHE A 85 0.18 16.71 0.63
C PHE A 85 -0.42 16.22 1.95
N ARG A 86 -0.50 17.08 2.97
CA ARG A 86 -1.16 16.76 4.25
C ARG A 86 -2.65 16.45 4.06
N SER A 87 -3.35 17.22 3.22
CA SER A 87 -4.75 16.94 2.89
C SER A 87 -4.91 15.57 2.21
N ASP A 88 -3.97 15.19 1.33
CA ASP A 88 -3.98 13.87 0.70
C ASP A 88 -3.76 12.73 1.72
N LEU A 89 -2.79 12.88 2.64
CA LEU A 89 -2.59 11.91 3.73
C LEU A 89 -3.84 11.76 4.59
N GLN A 90 -4.47 12.88 4.94
CA GLN A 90 -5.69 12.90 5.74
C GLN A 90 -6.82 12.20 5.01
N TRP A 91 -7.05 12.51 3.73
CA TRP A 91 -8.08 11.88 2.92
C TRP A 91 -7.88 10.37 2.83
N LEU A 92 -6.64 9.89 2.63
CA LEU A 92 -6.35 8.46 2.59
C LEU A 92 -6.59 7.78 3.95
N ALA A 93 -6.26 8.44 5.05
CA ALA A 93 -6.55 7.92 6.39
C ALA A 93 -8.05 7.87 6.69
N GLU A 94 -8.82 8.89 6.33
CA GLU A 94 -10.28 8.92 6.46
C GLU A 94 -10.95 7.85 5.58
N ALA A 95 -10.52 7.72 4.32
CA ALA A 95 -11.02 6.69 3.42
C ALA A 95 -10.72 5.27 3.93
N PHE A 96 -9.50 5.04 4.44
CA PHE A 96 -9.15 3.77 5.07
C PHE A 96 -10.02 3.49 6.31
N ALA A 97 -10.23 4.50 7.17
CA ALA A 97 -11.09 4.38 8.34
C ALA A 97 -12.53 4.03 7.97
N CYS A 98 -13.11 4.73 6.98
CA CYS A 98 -14.46 4.51 6.48
C CYS A 98 -14.62 3.07 5.93
N LEU A 99 -13.62 2.59 5.17
CA LEU A 99 -13.66 1.27 4.58
C LEU A 99 -13.54 0.13 5.61
N THR A 100 -12.68 0.30 6.63
CA THR A 100 -12.39 -0.77 7.59
C THR A 100 -13.18 -0.66 8.88
N GLY A 101 -13.80 0.49 9.17
CA GLY A 101 -14.35 0.81 10.49
C GLY A 101 -13.28 0.94 11.59
N ALA A 102 -12.03 1.23 11.22
CA ALA A 102 -10.94 1.32 12.18
C ALA A 102 -11.11 2.55 13.08
N GLN A 103 -11.06 2.35 14.39
CA GLN A 103 -11.05 3.45 15.37
C GLN A 103 -9.65 4.05 15.56
N ARG A 104 -8.60 3.27 15.24
CA ARG A 104 -7.20 3.70 15.30
C ARG A 104 -6.43 3.21 14.10
N ILE A 105 -5.62 4.11 13.53
CA ILE A 105 -4.81 3.85 12.34
C ILE A 105 -3.34 4.12 12.65
N GLY A 106 -2.48 3.18 12.33
CA GLY A 106 -1.04 3.34 12.35
C GLY A 106 -0.58 3.92 11.02
N LEU A 107 -0.21 5.19 11.00
CA LEU A 107 0.39 5.84 9.84
C LEU A 107 1.91 5.73 9.91
N ARG A 108 2.54 5.34 8.80
CA ARG A 108 4.00 5.44 8.62
C ARG A 108 4.35 6.09 7.30
N LEU A 109 5.14 7.14 7.33
CA LEU A 109 5.65 7.86 6.16
C LEU A 109 7.18 7.86 6.19
N ARG A 110 7.80 7.25 5.17
CA ARG A 110 9.25 6.97 5.19
C ARG A 110 9.91 7.26 3.87
N SER A 111 11.09 7.88 3.92
CA SER A 111 12.04 7.90 2.81
C SER A 111 12.96 6.69 2.91
N LEU A 112 12.95 5.86 1.88
CA LEU A 112 13.68 4.59 1.84
C LEU A 112 14.69 4.61 0.68
N ASP A 113 15.95 4.30 0.97
CA ASP A 113 17.04 4.08 0.00
C ASP A 113 17.37 2.57 -0.17
N LYS A 114 16.64 1.71 0.55
CA LYS A 114 16.76 0.26 0.54
C LYS A 114 15.37 -0.37 0.52
N ALA A 115 15.27 -1.55 -0.08
CA ALA A 115 14.06 -2.36 0.02
C ALA A 115 13.89 -2.89 1.46
N MET A 116 12.68 -2.76 2.00
CA MET A 116 12.35 -3.36 3.30
C MET A 116 12.12 -4.86 3.23
N CYS A 117 11.32 -5.28 2.24
CA CYS A 117 11.00 -6.67 1.96
C CYS A 117 11.35 -6.93 0.50
N PRO A 118 12.65 -7.16 0.17
CA PRO A 118 13.10 -7.32 -1.22
C PRO A 118 12.61 -8.61 -1.87
N ARG A 119 12.11 -9.56 -1.07
CA ARG A 119 11.61 -10.86 -1.55
C ARG A 119 10.09 -10.86 -1.56
N PHE A 120 9.51 -11.61 -2.49
CA PHE A 120 8.06 -11.82 -2.52
C PHE A 120 7.58 -12.53 -1.25
N HIS A 121 6.59 -11.92 -0.61
CA HIS A 121 6.01 -12.37 0.64
C HIS A 121 4.53 -11.98 0.70
N VAL A 122 3.86 -12.44 1.75
CA VAL A 122 2.52 -12.00 2.14
C VAL A 122 2.60 -11.35 3.51
N ASP A 123 1.76 -10.34 3.73
CA ASP A 123 1.67 -9.68 5.02
C ASP A 123 0.79 -10.47 5.99
N HIS A 124 1.18 -10.48 7.26
CA HIS A 124 0.42 -11.10 8.36
C HIS A 124 -0.36 -10.03 9.15
N VAL A 125 -1.06 -9.18 8.42
CA VAL A 125 -2.01 -8.17 8.92
C VAL A 125 -3.37 -8.40 8.25
N PRO A 126 -4.48 -7.81 8.75
CA PRO A 126 -5.76 -7.92 8.06
C PRO A 126 -5.74 -7.18 6.73
N LEU A 127 -5.47 -5.88 6.76
CA LEU A 127 -5.47 -5.02 5.58
C LEU A 127 -4.44 -3.90 5.79
N ARG A 128 -3.72 -3.55 4.72
CA ARG A 128 -2.77 -2.43 4.72
C ARG A 128 -3.00 -1.56 3.49
N LEU A 129 -3.12 -0.25 3.69
CA LEU A 129 -2.99 0.70 2.59
C LEU A 129 -1.52 0.96 2.32
N VAL A 130 -1.13 0.94 1.04
CA VAL A 130 0.22 1.26 0.58
C VAL A 130 0.14 2.24 -0.58
N THR A 131 0.91 3.33 -0.50
CA THR A 131 1.16 4.21 -1.64
C THR A 131 2.61 4.69 -1.64
N THR A 132 3.22 4.76 -2.81
CA THR A 132 4.55 5.33 -3.00
C THR A 132 4.37 6.65 -3.74
N TYR A 133 4.64 7.77 -3.08
CA TYR A 133 4.44 9.09 -3.70
C TYR A 133 5.55 9.49 -4.67
N SER A 134 6.76 8.98 -4.46
CA SER A 134 7.92 9.24 -5.31
C SER A 134 8.85 8.02 -5.28
N GLY A 135 9.53 7.74 -6.41
CA GLY A 135 10.39 6.57 -6.57
C GLY A 135 9.64 5.26 -6.89
N PRO A 136 10.32 4.11 -6.84
CA PRO A 136 9.78 2.82 -7.30
C PRO A 136 8.74 2.27 -6.33
N ALA A 137 7.56 1.96 -6.85
CA ALA A 137 6.41 1.53 -6.05
C ALA A 137 6.36 0.00 -5.88
N SER A 138 5.41 -0.48 -5.08
CA SER A 138 5.32 -1.90 -4.74
C SER A 138 5.11 -2.79 -5.98
N GLN A 139 5.80 -3.92 -5.99
CA GLN A 139 5.60 -4.98 -6.98
C GLN A 139 4.73 -6.09 -6.41
N TRP A 140 3.92 -6.72 -7.25
CA TRP A 140 3.01 -7.79 -6.85
C TRP A 140 2.90 -8.86 -7.93
N LEU A 141 2.41 -10.03 -7.53
CA LEU A 141 2.25 -11.20 -8.39
C LEU A 141 0.79 -11.64 -8.44
N GLU A 142 0.37 -12.13 -9.62
CA GLU A 142 -0.83 -12.96 -9.73
C GLU A 142 -0.59 -14.30 -9.02
N GLU A 143 -1.66 -14.95 -8.55
CA GLU A 143 -1.58 -16.13 -7.68
C GLU A 143 -0.72 -17.27 -8.27
N TRP A 144 -0.78 -17.48 -9.59
CA TRP A 144 -0.10 -18.57 -10.27
C TRP A 144 1.40 -18.34 -10.51
N ALA A 145 1.89 -17.10 -10.38
CA ALA A 145 3.26 -16.74 -10.76
C ALA A 145 4.31 -17.30 -9.77
N MET A 146 3.92 -17.64 -8.54
CA MET A 146 4.84 -18.19 -7.55
C MET A 146 4.14 -19.15 -6.59
N ALA A 147 4.72 -20.33 -6.38
CA ALA A 147 4.19 -21.28 -5.41
C ALA A 147 4.33 -20.73 -3.98
N ARG A 148 3.22 -20.66 -3.23
CA ARG A 148 3.19 -20.11 -1.85
C ARG A 148 4.19 -20.78 -0.90
N ALA A 149 4.45 -22.09 -1.04
CA ALA A 149 5.43 -22.82 -0.25
C ALA A 149 6.89 -22.34 -0.43
N ARG A 150 7.14 -21.49 -1.43
CA ARG A 150 8.46 -20.94 -1.77
C ARG A 150 8.55 -19.43 -1.53
N LEU A 151 7.54 -18.78 -0.94
CA LEU A 151 7.62 -17.35 -0.60
C LEU A 151 8.87 -17.06 0.23
N GLY A 152 9.55 -15.96 -0.07
CA GLY A 152 10.83 -15.59 0.55
C GLY A 152 12.06 -16.32 0.01
N ASP A 153 11.91 -17.24 -0.96
CA ASP A 153 13.01 -17.88 -1.68
C ASP A 153 13.30 -17.16 -3.00
N ALA A 154 14.46 -16.51 -3.08
CA ALA A 154 14.90 -15.77 -4.26
C ALA A 154 15.05 -16.66 -5.52
N ALA A 155 15.34 -17.94 -5.35
CA ALA A 155 15.51 -18.88 -6.47
C ALA A 155 14.18 -19.32 -7.09
N ALA A 156 13.05 -19.05 -6.43
CA ALA A 156 11.71 -19.39 -6.89
C ALA A 156 10.93 -18.18 -7.41
N GLU A 157 11.53 -16.99 -7.41
CA GLU A 157 10.88 -15.79 -7.96
C GLU A 157 10.73 -15.92 -9.49
N PRO A 158 9.68 -15.31 -10.07
CA PRO A 158 9.47 -15.32 -11.52
C PRO A 158 10.68 -14.75 -12.26
N VAL A 159 11.16 -15.49 -13.27
CA VAL A 159 12.28 -15.06 -14.11
C VAL A 159 11.81 -14.02 -15.12
N SER A 160 10.57 -14.14 -15.60
CA SER A 160 10.01 -13.20 -16.56
C SER A 160 9.51 -11.94 -15.86
N ARG A 161 10.03 -10.78 -16.27
CA ARG A 161 9.50 -9.48 -15.81
C ARG A 161 8.02 -9.29 -16.15
N ALA A 162 7.49 -9.98 -17.15
CA ALA A 162 6.08 -9.89 -17.52
C ALA A 162 5.13 -10.47 -16.44
N GLU A 163 5.65 -11.36 -15.59
CA GLU A 163 4.90 -11.96 -14.47
C GLU A 163 4.92 -11.06 -13.23
N ILE A 164 5.82 -10.06 -13.20
CA ILE A 164 5.96 -9.12 -12.10
C ILE A 164 5.22 -7.84 -12.45
N ARG A 165 4.14 -7.58 -11.72
CA ARG A 165 3.37 -6.34 -11.85
C ARG A 165 3.96 -5.29 -10.91
N GLU A 166 3.82 -4.02 -11.27
CA GLU A 166 4.31 -2.89 -10.49
C GLU A 166 3.23 -1.80 -10.47
N MET A 167 2.99 -1.23 -9.29
CA MET A 167 2.17 -0.03 -9.15
C MET A 167 2.93 1.18 -9.71
N ALA A 168 2.23 2.24 -10.12
CA ALA A 168 2.87 3.51 -10.41
C ALA A 168 3.09 4.33 -9.12
N ALA A 169 4.01 5.30 -9.18
CA ALA A 169 4.08 6.31 -8.13
C ALA A 169 2.77 7.11 -8.10
N GLY A 170 2.21 7.30 -6.92
CA GLY A 170 0.91 7.91 -6.69
C GLY A 170 -0.23 6.91 -6.54
N ASP A 171 -0.15 5.71 -7.12
CA ASP A 171 -1.19 4.69 -6.96
C ASP A 171 -1.42 4.35 -5.49
N VAL A 172 -2.67 4.05 -5.15
CA VAL A 172 -3.08 3.65 -3.79
C VAL A 172 -3.55 2.20 -3.86
N GLY A 173 -2.86 1.32 -3.13
CA GLY A 173 -3.21 -0.09 -3.06
C GLY A 173 -3.69 -0.50 -1.68
N LEU A 174 -4.76 -1.28 -1.61
CA LEU A 174 -5.17 -2.00 -0.41
C LEU A 174 -4.74 -3.46 -0.51
N PHE A 175 -3.79 -3.82 0.33
CA PHE A 175 -3.14 -5.12 0.38
C PHE A 175 -3.82 -5.96 1.45
N LYS A 176 -4.61 -6.94 1.03
CA LYS A 176 -5.26 -7.88 1.96
C LYS A 176 -4.24 -8.94 2.39
N GLY A 177 -3.96 -8.98 3.68
CA GLY A 177 -3.03 -9.95 4.27
C GLY A 177 -3.73 -11.20 4.76
N GLU A 178 -2.97 -12.15 5.32
CA GLU A 178 -3.50 -13.46 5.71
C GLU A 178 -4.36 -13.42 6.99
N LYS A 179 -4.29 -12.34 7.79
CA LYS A 179 -5.13 -12.21 8.99
C LYS A 179 -6.53 -11.63 8.70
N TRP A 180 -6.84 -11.29 7.45
CA TRP A 180 -8.21 -10.93 7.09
C TRP A 180 -9.10 -12.16 7.22
N SER A 181 -10.30 -11.99 7.78
CA SER A 181 -11.24 -13.10 7.99
C SER A 181 -11.53 -13.81 6.67
N GLY A 182 -11.25 -15.11 6.61
CA GLY A 182 -11.42 -15.93 5.40
C GLY A 182 -10.31 -15.83 4.35
N ASN A 183 -9.21 -15.08 4.59
CA ASN A 183 -8.15 -14.84 3.60
C ASN A 183 -6.84 -15.62 3.87
N LEU A 184 -6.85 -16.57 4.81
CA LEU A 184 -5.68 -17.39 5.11
C LEU A 184 -5.25 -18.18 3.87
N GLY A 185 -3.99 -18.03 3.46
CA GLY A 185 -3.48 -18.64 2.23
C GLY A 185 -3.92 -17.92 0.94
N ALA A 186 -4.53 -16.74 1.02
CA ALA A 186 -4.95 -15.93 -0.13
C ALA A 186 -4.41 -14.49 -0.10
N GLY A 187 -3.56 -14.14 0.87
CA GLY A 187 -2.93 -12.81 0.97
C GLY A 187 -2.17 -12.43 -0.31
N ILE A 188 -2.17 -11.15 -0.67
CA ILE A 188 -1.47 -10.66 -1.87
C ILE A 188 0.03 -10.88 -1.77
N VAL A 189 0.60 -11.58 -2.76
CA VAL A 189 2.03 -11.78 -2.90
C VAL A 189 2.66 -10.52 -3.46
N HIS A 190 3.53 -9.89 -2.68
CA HIS A 190 4.13 -8.61 -3.04
C HIS A 190 5.53 -8.43 -2.47
N ARG A 191 6.22 -7.38 -2.95
CA ARG A 191 7.53 -6.97 -2.45
C ARG A 191 7.76 -5.47 -2.61
N SER A 192 8.73 -4.97 -1.86
CA SER A 192 9.36 -3.69 -2.15
C SER A 192 10.44 -3.92 -3.20
N PRO A 193 10.39 -3.29 -4.40
CA PRO A 193 11.51 -3.34 -5.31
C PRO A 193 12.76 -2.73 -4.66
N LEU A 194 13.92 -3.18 -5.12
CA LEU A 194 15.19 -2.57 -4.76
C LEU A 194 15.33 -1.26 -5.55
N PRO A 195 15.48 -0.10 -4.89
CA PRO A 195 15.75 1.14 -5.60
C PRO A 195 17.06 1.05 -6.38
N ALA A 196 17.16 1.75 -7.52
CA ALA A 196 18.42 1.90 -8.22
C ALA A 196 19.45 2.65 -7.34
N PRO A 197 20.78 2.48 -7.57
CA PRO A 197 21.77 3.24 -6.82
C PRO A 197 21.52 4.75 -6.90
N GLY A 198 21.39 5.39 -5.73
CA GLY A 198 21.10 6.83 -5.61
C GLY A 198 19.61 7.19 -5.67
N GLU A 199 18.73 6.23 -5.94
CA GLU A 199 17.29 6.41 -5.91
C GLU A 199 16.73 6.23 -4.49
N ARG A 200 15.72 7.02 -4.16
CA ARG A 200 14.95 6.89 -2.91
C ARG A 200 13.47 6.86 -3.25
N ARG A 201 12.68 6.31 -2.34
CA ARG A 201 11.22 6.36 -2.43
C ARG A 201 10.55 6.91 -1.18
N LEU A 202 9.48 7.67 -1.35
CA LEU A 202 8.62 8.12 -0.26
C LEU A 202 7.41 7.19 -0.15
N LEU A 203 7.40 6.34 0.87
CA LEU A 203 6.38 5.33 1.10
C LEU A 203 5.46 5.75 2.25
N LEU A 204 4.14 5.70 2.00
CA LEU A 204 3.11 5.71 3.03
C LEU A 204 2.55 4.30 3.23
N THR A 205 2.40 3.89 4.49
CA THR A 205 1.58 2.73 4.85
C THR A 205 0.59 3.10 5.95
N LEU A 206 -0.64 2.61 5.84
CA LEU A 206 -1.65 2.69 6.90
C LEU A 206 -2.04 1.28 7.32
N ASP A 207 -2.01 1.03 8.63
CA ASP A 207 -2.43 -0.23 9.25
C ASP A 207 -3.58 0.01 10.22
N TRP A 208 -4.53 -0.91 10.30
CA TRP A 208 -5.51 -0.93 11.38
C TRP A 208 -4.82 -1.32 12.70
N LEU A 209 -4.94 -0.47 13.73
CA LEU A 209 -4.54 -0.76 15.11
C LEU A 209 -5.76 -1.19 15.95
N GLY A 210 -5.99 -2.50 16.05
CA GLY A 210 -7.14 -3.08 16.76
C GLY A 210 -6.83 -4.48 17.25
#